data_AF-A0AA45C961-F1
#
_entry.id   AF-A0AA45C961-F1
#
_cell.length_a   1.000
_cell.length_b   1.000
_cell.length_c   1.000
_cell.angle_alpha   90.00
_cell.angle_beta   90.00
_cell.angle_gamma   90.00
#
_symmetry.space_group_name_H-M   'P 1'
#
loop_
_entity.id
_entity.type
_entity.pdbx_description
1 polymer ?
#
loop_
_entity_poly.entity_id
_entity_poly.type
_entity_poly.pdbx_seq_one_letter_code
_entity_poly.pdbx_strand_id
1 'polypeptide(L)'
;MKKNKILKLIIVFLIVYLLLIPVTITIQKNDTIKIYSTGFTKIFTFDYETENFKEKNFIFYTQEKIKPINIINIKNSFLRLQYGEKIIQKQKNINSALFIYNSKYDMKSNKNFYTNKKWIYDEIPLIENFYSYLPKFKDNIYILYQPFKRSFNIMPNIYIVNSKKDIYHELTHYYFPGIVKKSSLNDEWPEIIAESVSLLKLKQFDEMAYNNEINLKTLNFYVEPYGKKTLNFLELMNYSKNKTFNFLNYILNNYNKLNDEEFYQIIIRGDF
;
A
#
# COMPACT_ATOMS: atom_id res chain seq x y z
N MET A 1 -20.41 16.99 -48.08
CA MET A 1 -19.05 17.43 -47.67
C MET A 1 -18.86 17.74 -46.18
N LYS A 2 -19.77 18.45 -45.48
CA LYS A 2 -19.58 18.82 -44.05
C LYS A 2 -19.55 17.63 -43.06
N LYS A 3 -20.40 16.60 -43.22
CA LYS A 3 -20.42 15.39 -42.36
C LYS A 3 -19.07 14.63 -42.33
N ASN A 4 -18.42 14.46 -43.49
CA ASN A 4 -17.11 13.77 -43.57
C ASN A 4 -15.98 14.57 -42.91
N LYS A 5 -16.06 15.91 -42.86
CA LYS A 5 -15.09 16.75 -42.13
C LYS A 5 -15.26 16.63 -40.62
N ILE A 6 -16.51 16.63 -40.14
CA ILE A 6 -16.82 16.44 -38.71
C ILE A 6 -16.37 15.05 -38.24
N LEU A 7 -16.68 13.99 -39.01
CA LEU A 7 -16.26 12.63 -38.68
C LEU A 7 -14.72 12.50 -38.62
N LYS A 8 -14.00 13.08 -39.59
CA LYS A 8 -12.52 13.13 -39.56
C LYS A 8 -12.01 13.86 -38.32
N LEU A 9 -12.63 14.98 -37.94
CA LEU A 9 -12.23 15.75 -36.77
C LEU A 9 -12.45 14.95 -35.47
N ILE A 10 -13.58 14.24 -35.36
CA ILE A 10 -13.87 13.34 -34.24
C ILE A 10 -12.83 12.21 -34.17
N ILE A 11 -12.49 11.58 -35.30
CA ILE A 11 -11.48 10.50 -35.35
C ILE A 11 -10.11 11.03 -34.92
N VAL A 12 -9.69 12.19 -35.44
CA VAL A 12 -8.42 12.81 -35.05
C VAL A 12 -8.42 13.14 -33.56
N PHE A 13 -9.50 13.71 -33.04
CA PHE A 13 -9.64 14.00 -31.61
C PHE A 13 -9.56 12.72 -30.77
N LEU A 14 -10.22 11.64 -31.20
CA LEU A 14 -10.20 10.35 -30.52
C LEU A 14 -8.79 9.73 -30.52
N ILE A 15 -8.06 9.84 -31.62
CA ILE A 15 -6.66 9.39 -31.72
C ILE A 15 -5.79 10.19 -30.76
N VAL A 16 -5.90 11.53 -30.78
CA VAL A 16 -5.14 12.40 -29.85
C VAL A 16 -5.51 12.10 -28.40
N TYR A 17 -6.78 11.88 -28.11
CA TYR A 17 -7.27 11.50 -26.78
C TYR A 17 -6.65 10.18 -26.31
N LEU A 18 -6.68 9.14 -27.15
CA LEU A 18 -6.11 7.82 -26.83
C LEU A 18 -4.58 7.83 -26.73
N LEU A 19 -3.91 8.80 -27.34
CA LEU A 19 -2.47 9.03 -27.18
C LEU A 19 -2.14 9.70 -25.84
N LEU A 20 -3.00 10.61 -25.37
CA LEU A 20 -2.81 11.35 -24.11
C LEU A 20 -3.29 10.59 -22.87
N ILE A 21 -4.35 9.79 -23.02
CA ILE A 21 -4.96 8.94 -21.99
C ILE A 21 -5.09 7.53 -22.55
N PRO A 22 -3.97 6.78 -22.63
CA PRO A 22 -3.98 5.42 -23.13
C PRO A 22 -4.89 4.49 -22.33
N VAL A 23 -5.59 3.61 -23.05
CA VAL A 23 -6.28 2.47 -22.45
C VAL A 23 -5.32 1.28 -22.47
N THR A 24 -5.12 0.62 -21.32
CA THR A 24 -4.25 -0.56 -21.23
C THR A 24 -4.96 -1.86 -20.95
N ILE A 25 -4.57 -2.89 -21.68
CA ILE A 25 -5.06 -4.26 -21.55
C ILE A 25 -3.88 -5.17 -21.21
N THR A 26 -4.09 -6.08 -20.27
CA THR A 26 -3.03 -6.91 -19.71
C THR A 26 -3.44 -8.37 -19.80
N ILE A 27 -2.66 -9.18 -20.52
CA ILE A 27 -2.93 -10.59 -20.77
C ILE A 27 -1.77 -11.42 -20.23
N GLN A 28 -2.08 -12.49 -19.50
CA GLN A 28 -1.10 -13.46 -19.04
C GLN A 28 -1.09 -14.68 -19.98
N LYS A 29 0.08 -15.08 -20.48
CA LYS A 29 0.24 -16.31 -21.27
C LYS A 29 1.65 -16.87 -21.08
N ASN A 30 1.78 -18.17 -20.82
CA ASN A 30 3.06 -18.91 -20.80
C ASN A 30 4.20 -18.16 -20.09
N ASP A 31 4.06 -17.90 -18.79
CA ASP A 31 5.04 -17.16 -17.97
C ASP A 31 5.40 -15.74 -18.43
N THR A 32 4.54 -15.12 -19.24
CA THR A 32 4.69 -13.73 -19.67
C THR A 32 3.45 -12.92 -19.36
N ILE A 33 3.68 -11.65 -19.01
CA ILE A 33 2.67 -10.61 -18.90
C ILE A 33 2.82 -9.75 -20.15
N LYS A 34 1.80 -9.80 -21.00
CA LYS A 34 1.69 -8.97 -22.20
C LYS A 34 0.85 -7.75 -21.87
N ILE A 35 1.37 -6.57 -22.17
CA ILE A 35 0.71 -5.31 -21.91
C ILE A 35 0.52 -4.61 -23.25
N TYR A 36 -0.74 -4.35 -23.57
CA TYR A 36 -1.16 -3.60 -24.75
C TYR A 36 -1.62 -2.22 -24.31
N SER A 37 -1.31 -1.20 -25.11
CA SER A 37 -1.70 0.18 -24.85
C SER A 37 -2.17 0.85 -26.13
N THR A 38 -3.12 1.79 -26.04
CA THR A 38 -3.50 2.63 -27.19
C THR A 38 -2.53 3.80 -27.44
N GLY A 39 -1.56 4.04 -26.55
CA GLY A 39 -0.70 5.22 -26.59
C GLY A 39 0.63 5.05 -25.84
N PHE A 40 1.26 6.16 -25.46
CA PHE A 40 2.52 6.17 -24.73
C PHE A 40 2.30 5.81 -23.26
N THR A 41 2.90 4.71 -22.82
CA THR A 41 2.68 4.19 -21.47
C THR A 41 4.00 3.95 -20.76
N LYS A 42 4.00 4.21 -19.46
CA LYS A 42 5.11 3.92 -18.57
C LYS A 42 4.72 2.76 -17.65
N ILE A 43 5.60 1.78 -17.53
CA ILE A 43 5.51 0.74 -16.50
C ILE A 43 6.63 0.88 -15.49
N PHE A 44 6.30 0.58 -14.24
CA PHE A 44 7.25 0.40 -13.15
C PHE A 44 7.20 -1.06 -12.73
N THR A 45 8.32 -1.76 -12.90
CA THR A 45 8.44 -3.17 -12.52
C THR A 45 9.29 -3.27 -11.27
N PHE A 46 8.75 -3.86 -10.20
CA PHE A 46 9.52 -4.16 -9.01
C PHE A 46 10.60 -5.20 -9.33
N ASP A 47 11.84 -4.87 -8.98
CA ASP A 47 12.97 -5.78 -9.10
C ASP A 47 13.31 -6.38 -7.74
N TYR A 48 13.13 -7.69 -7.64
CA TYR A 48 13.36 -8.48 -6.44
C TYR A 48 14.81 -8.39 -5.93
N GLU A 49 15.80 -8.34 -6.83
CA GLU A 49 17.21 -8.38 -6.45
C GLU A 49 17.69 -7.06 -5.85
N THR A 50 17.19 -5.94 -6.38
CA THR A 50 17.59 -4.59 -5.94
C THR A 50 16.61 -3.95 -4.99
N GLU A 51 15.49 -4.61 -4.69
CA GLU A 51 14.38 -4.08 -3.87
C GLU A 51 13.89 -2.70 -4.38
N ASN A 52 13.86 -2.49 -5.70
CA ASN A 52 13.58 -1.19 -6.30
C ASN A 52 12.77 -1.30 -7.61
N PHE A 53 12.11 -0.21 -8.02
CA PHE A 53 11.37 -0.17 -9.27
C PHE A 53 12.24 0.23 -10.45
N LYS A 54 12.16 -0.55 -11.53
CA LYS A 54 12.70 -0.20 -12.84
C LYS A 54 11.62 0.42 -13.70
N GLU A 55 11.92 1.58 -14.26
CA GLU A 55 11.06 2.27 -15.20
C GLU A 55 11.30 1.76 -16.63
N LYS A 56 10.21 1.56 -17.38
CA LYS A 56 10.26 1.30 -18.82
C LYS A 56 9.12 2.00 -19.53
N ASN A 57 9.45 2.73 -20.59
CA ASN A 57 8.48 3.39 -21.46
C ASN A 57 8.26 2.54 -22.71
N PHE A 58 7.02 2.48 -23.20
CA PHE A 58 6.67 1.78 -24.43
C PHE A 58 5.47 2.42 -25.12
N ILE A 59 5.27 2.07 -26.39
CA ILE A 59 4.09 2.43 -27.19
C ILE A 59 3.50 1.15 -27.75
N PHE A 60 2.18 1.03 -27.71
CA PHE A 60 1.37 -0.09 -28.22
C PHE A 60 1.53 -1.44 -27.51
N TYR A 61 2.75 -1.89 -27.25
CA TYR A 61 3.00 -3.23 -26.73
C TYR A 61 4.28 -3.33 -25.90
N THR A 62 4.22 -4.08 -24.81
CA THR A 62 5.40 -4.61 -24.14
C THR A 62 5.14 -5.98 -23.54
N GLN A 63 6.23 -6.69 -23.23
CA GLN A 63 6.19 -8.00 -22.58
C GLN A 63 7.18 -8.05 -21.43
N GLU A 64 6.72 -8.61 -20.32
CA GLU A 64 7.52 -8.85 -19.13
C GLU A 64 7.48 -10.34 -18.78
N LYS A 65 8.63 -10.94 -18.49
CA LYS A 65 8.71 -12.32 -17.99
C LYS A 65 8.25 -12.34 -16.53
N ILE A 66 7.50 -13.38 -16.16
CA ILE A 66 7.14 -13.63 -14.76
C ILE A 66 8.38 -14.14 -14.02
N LYS A 67 8.91 -13.30 -13.13
CA LYS A 67 9.90 -13.61 -12.10
C LYS A 67 9.20 -14.26 -10.89
N PRO A 68 9.95 -14.76 -9.87
CA PRO A 68 9.34 -15.30 -8.65
C PRO A 68 8.29 -14.37 -8.04
N ILE A 69 8.58 -13.06 -8.03
CA ILE A 69 7.62 -12.01 -7.69
C ILE A 69 7.65 -10.96 -8.80
N ASN A 70 6.49 -10.69 -9.38
CA ASN A 70 6.26 -9.59 -10.29
C ASN A 70 5.22 -8.65 -9.70
N ILE A 71 5.63 -7.40 -9.53
CA ILE A 71 4.73 -6.30 -9.21
C ILE A 71 4.95 -5.25 -10.30
N ILE A 72 3.93 -5.06 -11.14
CA ILE A 72 3.97 -4.12 -12.25
C ILE A 72 2.92 -3.06 -11.97
N ASN A 73 3.37 -1.81 -11.91
CA ASN A 73 2.48 -0.66 -11.83
C ASN A 73 2.48 0.07 -13.17
N ILE A 74 1.29 0.19 -13.79
CA ILE A 74 1.13 0.82 -15.10
C ILE A 74 0.60 2.25 -14.92
N LYS A 75 1.31 3.22 -15.49
CA LYS A 75 0.87 4.62 -15.55
C LYS A 75 0.39 4.95 -16.97
N ASN A 76 -0.91 5.16 -17.11
CA ASN A 76 -1.56 5.39 -18.41
C ASN A 76 -1.87 6.86 -18.70
N SER A 77 -1.12 7.80 -18.14
CA SER A 77 -1.25 9.20 -18.53
C SER A 77 0.06 9.95 -18.38
N PHE A 78 0.26 10.89 -19.31
CA PHE A 78 1.33 11.88 -19.22
C PHE A 78 1.07 12.88 -18.09
N LEU A 79 -0.21 13.08 -17.73
CA LEU A 79 -0.62 13.96 -16.65
C LEU A 79 -0.14 13.40 -15.30
N ARG A 80 0.43 14.29 -14.48
CA ARG A 80 0.99 13.95 -13.17
C ARG A 80 -0.07 13.51 -12.14
N LEU A 81 -1.35 13.72 -12.46
CA LEU A 81 -2.50 13.59 -11.56
C LEU A 81 -2.90 12.16 -11.21
N GLN A 82 -2.29 11.13 -11.82
CA GLN A 82 -2.65 9.74 -11.54
C GLN A 82 -1.46 8.95 -10.97
N TYR A 83 -1.64 8.52 -9.71
CA TYR A 83 -0.97 7.36 -9.14
C TYR A 83 -1.25 6.16 -10.05
N GLY A 84 -0.28 5.23 -10.15
CA GLY A 84 -0.36 4.15 -11.11
C GLY A 84 -1.71 3.41 -11.08
N GLU A 85 -2.32 3.30 -12.25
CA GLU A 85 -3.77 3.06 -12.40
C GLU A 85 -4.12 1.57 -12.34
N LYS A 86 -3.12 0.72 -12.59
CA LYS A 86 -3.30 -0.73 -12.62
C LYS A 86 -2.08 -1.42 -12.06
N ILE A 87 -2.25 -2.03 -10.90
CA ILE A 87 -1.25 -2.89 -10.29
C ILE A 87 -1.52 -4.34 -10.66
N ILE A 88 -0.49 -4.97 -11.22
CA ILE A 88 -0.49 -6.39 -11.54
C ILE A 88 0.50 -7.05 -10.59
N GLN A 89 -0.04 -7.89 -9.71
CA GLN A 89 0.75 -8.77 -8.85
C GLN A 89 0.67 -10.19 -9.43
N LYS A 90 1.84 -10.80 -9.67
CA LYS A 90 1.98 -12.18 -10.15
C LYS A 90 3.16 -12.87 -9.50
N GLN A 91 3.08 -14.19 -9.41
CA GLN A 91 4.12 -15.03 -8.85
C GLN A 91 4.37 -16.22 -9.76
N LYS A 92 5.64 -16.63 -9.85
CA LYS A 92 6.03 -17.83 -10.60
C LYS A 92 5.79 -19.12 -9.82
N ASN A 93 5.90 -19.05 -8.49
CA ASN A 93 5.78 -20.22 -7.63
C ASN A 93 5.07 -19.91 -6.30
N ILE A 94 4.50 -20.94 -5.69
CA ILE A 94 3.83 -20.87 -4.38
C ILE A 94 4.78 -20.50 -3.23
N ASN A 95 6.09 -20.67 -3.42
CA ASN A 95 7.11 -20.41 -2.41
C ASN A 95 7.35 -18.91 -2.18
N SER A 96 6.90 -18.06 -3.10
CA SER A 96 7.02 -16.60 -3.00
C SER A 96 5.95 -15.93 -2.14
N ALA A 97 5.21 -16.71 -1.34
CA ALA A 97 4.23 -16.31 -0.32
C ALA A 97 3.38 -15.09 -0.69
N LEU A 98 2.16 -15.33 -1.12
CA LEU A 98 1.10 -14.35 -1.27
C LEU A 98 -0.12 -14.73 -0.47
N PHE A 99 -0.52 -13.84 0.41
CA PHE A 99 -1.80 -13.89 1.07
C PHE A 99 -2.68 -12.75 0.56
N ILE A 100 -3.87 -13.07 0.02
CA ILE A 100 -4.85 -12.04 -0.36
C ILE A 100 -5.76 -11.78 0.85
N TYR A 101 -5.74 -10.57 1.37
CA TYR A 101 -6.64 -10.12 2.42
C TYR A 101 -7.84 -9.40 1.81
N ASN A 102 -9.07 -9.89 2.07
CA ASN A 102 -10.30 -9.19 1.72
C ASN A 102 -11.35 -9.39 2.82
N SER A 103 -11.82 -8.30 3.41
CA SER A 103 -12.78 -8.34 4.52
C SER A 103 -14.23 -8.65 4.11
N LYS A 104 -14.55 -8.56 2.80
CA LYS A 104 -15.89 -8.82 2.23
C LYS A 104 -16.07 -10.25 1.72
N TYR A 105 -15.00 -10.98 1.45
CA TYR A 105 -15.08 -12.32 0.87
C TYR A 105 -14.38 -13.33 1.79
N ASP A 106 -14.99 -14.52 1.94
CA ASP A 106 -14.37 -15.62 2.67
C ASP A 106 -12.98 -15.92 2.09
N MET A 107 -11.96 -15.70 2.90
CA MET A 107 -10.55 -15.80 2.54
C MET A 107 -10.13 -17.26 2.31
N LYS A 108 -11.05 -18.21 2.47
CA LYS A 108 -10.82 -19.62 2.17
C LYS A 108 -11.30 -20.02 0.76
N SER A 109 -12.08 -19.18 0.07
CA SER A 109 -12.72 -19.57 -1.20
C SER A 109 -11.99 -19.15 -2.49
N ASN A 110 -11.04 -18.21 -2.46
CA ASN A 110 -10.26 -17.86 -3.67
C ASN A 110 -9.17 -18.88 -3.97
N LYS A 111 -9.15 -19.34 -5.22
CA LYS A 111 -8.14 -20.28 -5.76
C LYS A 111 -6.71 -19.70 -5.90
N ASN A 112 -6.46 -18.48 -5.39
CA ASN A 112 -5.21 -17.72 -5.61
C ASN A 112 -4.47 -17.35 -4.29
N PHE A 113 -4.76 -18.02 -3.18
CA PHE A 113 -4.02 -17.82 -1.91
C PHE A 113 -2.90 -18.85 -1.76
N TYR A 114 -1.69 -18.41 -1.45
CA TYR A 114 -0.53 -19.29 -1.25
C TYR A 114 0.43 -18.69 -0.23
N THR A 115 0.52 -19.21 0.99
CA THR A 115 1.55 -18.78 1.95
C THR A 115 2.53 -19.91 2.24
N ASN A 116 3.82 -19.59 2.30
CA ASN A 116 4.85 -20.50 2.80
C ASN A 116 5.06 -20.36 4.34
N LYS A 117 4.37 -19.41 4.98
CA LYS A 117 4.44 -19.14 6.41
C LYS A 117 3.07 -19.35 7.06
N LYS A 118 3.00 -20.35 7.95
CA LYS A 118 1.80 -20.62 8.76
C LYS A 118 1.37 -19.41 9.58
N TRP A 119 2.32 -18.68 10.16
CA TRP A 119 2.01 -17.54 11.01
C TRP A 119 1.25 -16.41 10.30
N ILE A 120 1.42 -16.25 8.97
CA ILE A 120 0.62 -15.25 8.21
C ILE A 120 -0.83 -15.65 8.22
N TYR A 121 -1.11 -16.94 7.98
CA TYR A 121 -2.47 -17.47 7.99
C TYR A 121 -3.12 -17.32 9.37
N ASP A 122 -2.37 -17.62 10.43
CA ASP A 122 -2.86 -17.52 11.81
C ASP A 122 -3.13 -16.07 12.23
N GLU A 123 -2.45 -15.09 11.63
CA GLU A 123 -2.61 -13.66 11.98
C GLU A 123 -3.87 -13.04 11.37
N ILE A 124 -4.43 -13.62 10.31
CA ILE A 124 -5.57 -13.06 9.57
C ILE A 124 -6.82 -12.75 10.41
N PRO A 125 -7.37 -13.70 11.19
CA PRO A 125 -8.51 -13.38 12.05
C PRO A 125 -8.17 -12.31 13.09
N LEU A 126 -6.90 -12.19 13.48
CA LEU A 126 -6.45 -11.19 14.44
C LEU A 126 -6.38 -9.79 13.80
N ILE A 127 -6.03 -9.69 12.51
CA ILE A 127 -6.03 -8.43 11.76
C ILE A 127 -7.44 -7.84 11.74
N GLU A 128 -8.47 -8.62 11.39
CA GLU A 128 -9.85 -8.10 11.33
C GLU A 128 -10.32 -7.60 12.71
N ASN A 129 -10.06 -8.36 13.77
CA ASN A 129 -10.41 -7.93 15.13
C ASN A 129 -9.59 -6.69 15.55
N PHE A 130 -8.32 -6.63 15.18
CA PHE A 130 -7.45 -5.54 15.60
C PHE A 130 -7.89 -4.20 15.00
N TYR A 131 -8.29 -4.20 13.73
CA TYR A 131 -8.79 -3.03 12.99
C TYR A 131 -10.31 -2.81 13.07
N SER A 132 -11.00 -3.49 13.98
CA SER A 132 -12.48 -3.47 14.07
C SER A 132 -13.12 -2.09 14.26
N TYR A 133 -12.37 -1.11 14.80
CA TYR A 133 -12.81 0.28 14.95
C TYR A 133 -12.70 1.12 13.68
N LEU A 134 -12.00 0.62 12.65
CA LEU A 134 -11.83 1.31 11.37
C LEU A 134 -12.76 0.73 10.30
N PRO A 135 -13.06 1.49 9.24
CA PRO A 135 -13.82 0.98 8.10
C PRO A 135 -13.15 -0.26 7.50
N LYS A 136 -13.93 -1.31 7.24
CA LYS A 136 -13.44 -2.54 6.60
C LYS A 136 -12.68 -2.26 5.30
N PHE A 137 -11.59 -3.00 5.09
CA PHE A 137 -10.81 -2.99 3.84
C PHE A 137 -11.69 -3.33 2.63
N LYS A 138 -11.75 -2.44 1.64
CA LYS A 138 -12.64 -2.57 0.48
C LYS A 138 -12.01 -3.32 -0.69
N ASP A 139 -10.68 -3.28 -0.78
CA ASP A 139 -9.90 -3.83 -1.88
C ASP A 139 -9.29 -5.19 -1.55
N ASN A 140 -8.89 -5.93 -2.58
CA ASN A 140 -7.99 -7.06 -2.39
C ASN A 140 -6.62 -6.52 -1.96
N ILE A 141 -6.18 -6.93 -0.79
CA ILE A 141 -4.87 -6.63 -0.23
C ILE A 141 -3.95 -7.82 -0.46
N TYR A 142 -2.70 -7.60 -0.84
CA TYR A 142 -1.73 -8.63 -1.13
C TYR A 142 -0.62 -8.52 -0.09
N ILE A 143 -0.55 -9.46 0.85
CA ILE A 143 0.51 -9.55 1.86
C ILE A 143 1.53 -10.58 1.37
N LEU A 144 2.77 -10.16 1.15
CA LEU A 144 3.84 -11.03 0.72
C LEU A 144 4.90 -11.16 1.81
N TYR A 145 5.19 -12.39 2.22
CA TYR A 145 6.34 -12.64 3.08
C TYR A 145 7.63 -12.66 2.27
N GLN A 146 8.53 -11.72 2.51
CA GLN A 146 9.87 -11.74 1.92
C GLN A 146 10.95 -11.61 2.99
N PRO A 147 12.04 -12.38 2.91
CA PRO A 147 13.18 -12.28 3.83
C PRO A 147 14.07 -11.07 3.49
N PHE A 148 13.46 -9.93 3.18
CA PHE A 148 14.16 -8.68 2.93
C PHE A 148 14.54 -8.01 4.25
N LYS A 149 15.48 -7.05 4.16
CA LYS A 149 15.94 -6.30 5.33
C LYS A 149 14.85 -5.44 5.95
N ARG A 150 13.90 -4.97 5.15
CA ARG A 150 12.82 -4.08 5.58
C ARG A 150 11.50 -4.49 4.94
N SER A 151 10.44 -4.32 5.70
CA SER A 151 9.08 -4.32 5.18
C SER A 151 8.79 -2.99 4.50
N PHE A 152 7.88 -3.01 3.53
CA PHE A 152 7.40 -1.81 2.84
C PHE A 152 6.12 -2.11 2.06
N ASN A 153 5.37 -1.06 1.80
CA ASN A 153 4.16 -1.09 1.00
C ASN A 153 4.40 -0.59 -0.43
N ILE A 154 3.77 -1.26 -1.38
CA ILE A 154 3.59 -0.80 -2.75
C ILE A 154 2.11 -0.45 -2.91
N MET A 155 1.81 0.84 -2.77
CA MET A 155 0.46 1.38 -2.83
C MET A 155 -0.21 1.10 -4.19
N PRO A 156 -1.53 0.80 -4.22
CA PRO A 156 -2.45 0.95 -3.08
C PRO A 156 -2.58 -0.26 -2.13
N ASN A 157 -2.09 -1.45 -2.47
CA ASN A 157 -2.60 -2.67 -1.83
C ASN A 157 -1.66 -3.88 -1.84
N ILE A 158 -0.36 -3.67 -2.09
CA ILE A 158 0.65 -4.72 -1.91
C ILE A 158 1.53 -4.36 -0.71
N TYR A 159 1.75 -5.31 0.19
CA TYR A 159 2.50 -5.13 1.42
C TYR A 159 3.53 -6.24 1.51
N ILE A 160 4.80 -5.87 1.49
CA ILE A 160 5.92 -6.80 1.65
C ILE A 160 6.33 -6.76 3.11
N VAL A 161 6.23 -7.90 3.78
CA VAL A 161 6.41 -8.01 5.23
C VAL A 161 7.45 -9.07 5.56
N ASN A 162 8.22 -8.85 6.61
CA ASN A 162 9.17 -9.84 7.13
C ASN A 162 8.80 -10.35 8.54
N SER A 163 7.86 -9.70 9.23
CA SER A 163 7.50 -10.01 10.63
C SER A 163 5.99 -9.87 10.89
N LYS A 164 5.53 -10.37 12.03
CA LYS A 164 4.15 -10.19 12.50
C LYS A 164 3.84 -8.72 12.81
N LYS A 165 4.77 -8.01 13.48
CA LYS A 165 4.63 -6.58 13.81
C LYS A 165 4.44 -5.76 12.53
N ASP A 166 5.24 -6.06 11.52
CA ASP A 166 5.31 -5.31 10.27
C ASP A 166 4.03 -5.45 9.45
N ILE A 167 3.28 -6.56 9.56
CA ILE A 167 1.94 -6.65 8.95
C ILE A 167 1.07 -5.47 9.41
N TYR A 168 1.09 -5.14 10.69
CA TYR A 168 0.25 -4.07 11.23
C TYR A 168 0.77 -2.70 10.87
N HIS A 169 2.10 -2.49 10.84
CA HIS A 169 2.70 -1.26 10.31
C HIS A 169 2.24 -1.03 8.88
N GLU A 170 2.49 -2.01 8.01
CA GLU A 170 2.26 -1.90 6.58
C GLU A 170 0.76 -1.77 6.25
N LEU A 171 -0.11 -2.56 6.89
CA LEU A 171 -1.56 -2.45 6.68
C LEU A 171 -2.14 -1.12 7.17
N THR A 172 -1.52 -0.46 8.13
CA THR A 172 -1.94 0.89 8.55
C THR A 172 -1.83 1.86 7.37
N HIS A 173 -0.87 1.66 6.47
CA HIS A 173 -0.73 2.46 5.25
C HIS A 173 -1.87 2.31 4.25
N TYR A 174 -2.74 1.30 4.39
CA TYR A 174 -4.02 1.27 3.66
C TYR A 174 -4.88 2.50 3.98
N TYR A 175 -4.95 2.88 5.26
CA TYR A 175 -5.72 4.03 5.72
C TYR A 175 -4.89 5.32 5.60
N PHE A 176 -3.61 5.26 5.99
CA PHE A 176 -2.76 6.42 6.18
C PHE A 176 -1.35 6.21 5.59
N PRO A 177 -1.01 6.74 4.39
CA PRO A 177 -1.74 7.75 3.65
C PRO A 177 -2.62 7.18 2.50
N GLY A 178 -3.00 5.91 2.56
CA GLY A 178 -3.75 5.26 1.48
C GLY A 178 -5.13 5.88 1.22
N ILE A 179 -5.91 6.14 2.27
CA ILE A 179 -7.21 6.85 2.20
C ILE A 179 -7.02 8.34 2.46
N VAL A 180 -6.41 8.71 3.58
CA VAL A 180 -6.14 10.11 3.94
C VAL A 180 -4.77 10.52 3.42
N LYS A 181 -4.71 11.42 2.44
CA LYS A 181 -3.45 11.72 1.75
C LYS A 181 -2.52 12.61 2.57
N LYS A 182 -1.21 12.43 2.37
CA LYS A 182 -0.23 13.44 2.80
C LYS A 182 -0.42 14.73 2.01
N SER A 183 -0.13 15.85 2.64
CA SER A 183 -0.03 17.15 1.98
C SER A 183 1.28 17.36 1.26
N SER A 184 2.35 16.81 1.81
CA SER A 184 3.71 16.83 1.31
C SER A 184 4.31 15.43 1.37
N LEU A 185 5.28 15.13 0.49
CA LEU A 185 6.04 13.89 0.59
C LEU A 185 6.85 13.80 1.89
N ASN A 186 7.14 14.96 2.50
CA ASN A 186 7.91 15.06 3.74
C ASN A 186 7.04 14.92 5.00
N ASP A 187 5.71 14.83 4.88
CA ASP A 187 4.87 14.64 6.07
C ASP A 187 5.17 13.27 6.69
N GLU A 188 5.41 13.26 7.99
CA GLU A 188 5.86 12.09 8.75
C GLU A 188 4.72 11.41 9.52
N TRP A 189 3.60 12.10 9.75
CA TRP A 189 2.47 11.60 10.55
C TRP A 189 1.99 10.18 10.17
N PRO A 190 1.99 9.72 8.90
CA PRO A 190 1.56 8.36 8.60
C PRO A 190 2.50 7.29 9.14
N GLU A 191 3.81 7.55 9.16
CA GLU A 191 4.79 6.62 9.73
C GLU A 191 4.71 6.60 11.25
N ILE A 192 4.46 7.75 11.87
CA ILE A 192 4.21 7.84 13.33
C ILE A 192 3.02 6.96 13.71
N ILE A 193 1.90 7.07 12.96
CA ILE A 193 0.71 6.26 13.20
C ILE A 193 1.03 4.78 12.96
N ALA A 194 1.61 4.42 11.81
CA ALA A 194 1.88 3.04 11.44
C ALA A 194 2.78 2.34 12.48
N GLU A 195 3.85 3.02 12.91
CA GLU A 195 4.75 2.46 13.92
C GLU A 195 4.08 2.40 15.29
N SER A 196 3.26 3.39 15.66
CA SER A 196 2.51 3.34 16.92
C SER A 196 1.50 2.19 16.95
N VAL A 197 0.81 1.94 15.84
CA VAL A 197 -0.12 0.82 15.67
C VAL A 197 0.62 -0.52 15.76
N SER A 198 1.78 -0.62 15.12
CA SER A 198 2.63 -1.82 15.15
C SER A 198 3.14 -2.13 16.56
N LEU A 199 3.53 -1.10 17.34
CA LEU A 199 3.94 -1.23 18.74
C LEU A 199 2.79 -1.62 19.67
N LEU A 200 1.60 -1.04 19.47
CA LEU A 200 0.41 -1.44 20.22
C LEU A 200 0.08 -2.92 20.01
N LYS A 201 0.26 -3.43 18.79
CA LYS A 201 0.13 -4.85 18.51
C LYS A 201 1.26 -5.66 19.14
N LEU A 202 2.51 -5.23 19.02
CA LEU A 202 3.67 -5.93 19.61
C LEU A 202 3.46 -6.14 21.12
N LYS A 203 3.02 -5.11 21.82
CA LYS A 203 2.66 -5.18 23.25
C LYS A 203 1.66 -6.28 23.58
N GLN A 204 0.74 -6.62 22.68
CA GLN A 204 -0.28 -7.66 22.91
C GLN A 204 0.24 -9.09 22.75
N PHE A 205 1.28 -9.32 21.94
CA PHE A 205 1.73 -10.67 21.63
C PHE A 205 3.16 -10.99 22.10
N ASP A 206 3.99 -9.98 22.37
CA ASP A 206 5.36 -10.14 22.85
C ASP A 206 5.80 -8.92 23.68
N GLU A 207 5.56 -8.99 24.99
CA GLU A 207 5.89 -7.91 25.93
C GLU A 207 7.40 -7.65 26.04
N MET A 208 8.23 -8.71 25.95
CA MET A 208 9.68 -8.57 26.02
C MET A 208 10.21 -7.82 24.80
N ALA A 209 9.79 -8.22 23.60
CA ALA A 209 10.14 -7.52 22.37
C ALA A 209 9.63 -6.07 22.37
N TYR A 210 8.41 -5.84 22.88
CA TYR A 210 7.88 -4.48 23.04
C TYR A 210 8.77 -3.61 23.93
N ASN A 211 9.15 -4.08 25.12
CA ASN A 211 10.01 -3.32 26.03
C ASN A 211 11.38 -3.03 25.42
N ASN A 212 11.95 -3.98 24.66
CA ASN A 212 13.19 -3.76 23.92
C ASN A 212 13.05 -2.66 22.87
N GLU A 213 11.96 -2.67 22.08
CA GLU A 213 11.69 -1.63 21.08
C GLU A 213 11.50 -0.24 21.72
N ILE A 214 10.79 -0.16 22.85
CA ILE A 214 10.63 1.10 23.61
C ILE A 214 11.99 1.62 24.11
N ASN A 215 12.83 0.75 24.65
CA ASN A 215 14.18 1.12 25.10
C ASN A 215 15.03 1.65 23.95
N LEU A 216 15.06 0.95 22.81
CA LEU A 216 15.82 1.39 21.64
C LEU A 216 15.35 2.76 21.11
N LYS A 217 14.04 3.01 21.07
CA LYS A 217 13.48 4.31 20.67
C LYS A 217 13.84 5.42 21.66
N THR A 218 13.83 5.13 22.95
CA THR A 218 14.23 6.07 24.02
C THR A 218 15.71 6.46 23.91
N LEU A 219 16.55 5.49 23.53
CA LEU A 219 17.99 5.68 23.29
C LEU A 219 18.33 6.36 21.94
N ASN A 220 17.33 6.86 21.20
CA ASN A 220 17.50 7.44 19.86
C ASN A 220 18.18 6.49 18.85
N PHE A 221 17.97 5.17 18.98
CA PHE A 221 18.58 4.21 18.06
C PHE A 221 18.02 4.32 16.63
N TYR A 222 16.74 4.67 16.50
CA TYR A 222 16.07 4.81 15.20
C TYR A 222 16.07 6.26 14.70
N VAL A 223 16.14 6.40 13.38
CA VAL A 223 15.93 7.69 12.71
C VAL A 223 14.47 8.10 12.83
N GLU A 224 14.20 9.38 13.04
CA GLU A 224 12.84 9.91 13.03
C GLU A 224 12.15 9.66 11.68
N PRO A 225 10.83 9.43 11.66
CA PRO A 225 9.88 9.52 12.78
C PRO A 225 9.72 8.25 13.65
N TYR A 226 10.47 7.18 13.36
CA TYR A 226 10.32 5.89 14.03
C TYR A 226 10.82 5.89 15.49
N GLY A 227 11.51 6.95 15.91
CA GLY A 227 12.11 7.11 17.24
C GLY A 227 11.15 7.77 18.23
N LYS A 228 11.55 8.94 18.74
CA LYS A 228 10.86 9.66 19.81
C LYS A 228 9.51 10.21 19.39
N LYS A 229 9.32 10.61 18.12
CA LYS A 229 8.00 11.11 17.67
C LYS A 229 6.90 10.05 17.84
N THR A 230 7.24 8.79 17.58
CA THR A 230 6.35 7.64 17.83
C THR A 230 6.03 7.50 19.32
N LEU A 231 7.04 7.59 20.20
CA LEU A 231 6.83 7.50 21.65
C LEU A 231 5.93 8.64 22.16
N ASN A 232 6.20 9.88 21.75
CA ASN A 232 5.41 11.05 22.11
C ASN A 232 3.94 10.88 21.68
N PHE A 233 3.70 10.35 20.48
CA PHE A 233 2.34 10.07 20.02
C PHE A 233 1.66 9.02 20.91
N LEU A 234 2.34 7.91 21.22
CA LEU A 234 1.81 6.89 22.11
C LEU A 234 1.50 7.43 23.52
N GLU A 235 2.35 8.29 24.06
CA GLU A 235 2.13 8.97 25.35
C GLU A 235 0.87 9.85 25.30
N LEU A 236 0.70 10.66 24.26
CA LEU A 236 -0.51 11.48 24.07
C LEU A 236 -1.78 10.61 23.95
N MET A 237 -1.65 9.41 23.39
CA MET A 237 -2.72 8.41 23.33
C MET A 237 -2.84 7.54 24.60
N ASN A 238 -2.08 7.85 25.67
CA ASN A 238 -2.02 7.08 26.92
C ASN A 238 -1.75 5.58 26.68
N TYR A 239 -0.99 5.24 25.64
CA TYR A 239 -0.73 3.88 25.18
C TYR A 239 -2.00 3.01 24.99
N SER A 240 -3.16 3.65 24.78
CA SER A 240 -4.45 2.98 24.72
C SER A 240 -4.82 2.66 23.28
N LYS A 241 -5.01 1.37 22.98
CA LYS A 241 -5.52 0.93 21.67
C LYS A 241 -6.84 1.63 21.34
N ASN A 242 -7.79 1.67 22.27
CA ASN A 242 -9.10 2.27 22.00
C ASN A 242 -8.99 3.77 21.71
N LYS A 243 -8.19 4.51 22.50
CA LYS A 243 -7.98 5.95 22.27
C LYS A 243 -7.32 6.21 20.91
N THR A 244 -6.26 5.46 20.60
CA THR A 244 -5.59 5.56 19.29
C THR A 244 -6.56 5.26 18.16
N PHE A 245 -7.32 4.17 18.22
CA PHE A 245 -8.22 3.80 17.13
C PHE A 245 -9.44 4.73 16.98
N ASN A 246 -9.93 5.33 18.07
CA ASN A 246 -10.94 6.39 18.01
C ASN A 246 -10.40 7.63 17.29
N PHE A 247 -9.19 8.06 17.62
CA PHE A 247 -8.48 9.14 16.93
C PHE A 247 -8.32 8.85 15.43
N LEU A 248 -7.87 7.65 15.08
CA LEU A 248 -7.71 7.24 13.68
C LEU A 248 -9.05 7.23 12.93
N ASN A 249 -10.11 6.71 13.55
CA ASN A 249 -11.45 6.72 12.97
C ASN A 249 -11.97 8.17 12.79
N TYR A 250 -11.72 9.05 13.76
CA TYR A 250 -12.04 10.47 13.64
C TYR A 250 -11.33 11.10 12.44
N ILE A 251 -10.03 10.84 12.26
CA ILE A 251 -9.30 11.34 11.09
C ILE A 251 -9.93 10.83 9.79
N LEU A 252 -10.23 9.53 9.68
CA LEU A 252 -10.81 8.93 8.48
C LEU A 252 -12.17 9.51 8.10
N ASN A 253 -12.97 9.92 9.09
CA ASN A 253 -14.31 10.45 8.86
C ASN A 253 -14.32 11.95 8.50
N ASN A 254 -13.28 12.69 8.87
CA ASN A 254 -13.27 14.15 8.75
C ASN A 254 -12.23 14.71 7.78
N TYR A 255 -11.23 13.92 7.36
CA TYR A 255 -10.13 14.40 6.55
C TYR A 255 -9.85 13.51 5.35
N ASN A 256 -9.67 14.14 4.18
CA ASN A 256 -9.17 13.47 2.97
C ASN A 256 -7.67 13.69 2.76
N LYS A 257 -7.09 14.70 3.43
CA LYS A 257 -5.71 15.13 3.28
C LYS A 257 -5.25 15.84 4.55
N LEU A 258 -4.01 15.61 4.98
CA LEU A 258 -3.41 16.19 6.19
C LEU A 258 -1.90 16.46 6.02
N ASN A 259 -1.44 17.57 6.58
CA ASN A 259 -0.02 17.81 6.88
C ASN A 259 0.33 17.50 8.35
N ASP A 260 1.61 17.52 8.70
CA ASP A 260 2.07 17.25 10.07
C ASP A 260 1.52 18.26 11.11
N GLU A 261 1.43 19.54 10.78
CA GLU A 261 0.92 20.58 11.70
C GLU A 261 -0.56 20.33 12.04
N GLU A 262 -1.39 20.11 11.01
CA GLU A 262 -2.81 19.77 11.16
C GLU A 262 -2.99 18.51 12.01
N PHE A 263 -2.18 17.48 11.76
CA PHE A 263 -2.18 16.24 12.54
C PHE A 263 -1.96 16.49 14.03
N TYR A 264 -0.91 17.24 14.39
CA TYR A 264 -0.63 17.55 15.80
C TYR A 264 -1.69 18.48 16.42
N GLN A 265 -2.25 19.43 15.66
CA GLN A 265 -3.32 20.28 16.15
C GLN A 265 -4.58 19.48 16.54
N ILE A 266 -4.94 18.43 15.78
CA ILE A 266 -6.07 17.56 16.13
C ILE A 266 -5.81 16.84 17.47
N ILE A 267 -4.58 16.33 17.67
CA ILE A 267 -4.21 15.66 18.92
C ILE A 267 -4.33 16.61 20.11
N ILE A 268 -3.85 17.85 19.96
CA ILE A 268 -3.87 18.86 21.03
C ILE A 268 -5.29 19.28 21.40
N ARG A 269 -6.18 19.41 20.40
CA ARG A 269 -7.59 19.78 20.65
C ARG A 269 -8.38 18.68 21.35
N GLY A 270 -8.02 17.41 21.09
CA GLY A 270 -8.67 16.26 21.73
C GLY A 270 -10.10 16.01 21.23
N ASP A 271 -10.43 16.41 20.00
CA ASP A 271 -11.78 16.34 19.42
C ASP A 271 -12.21 14.91 18.99
N PHE A 272 -11.85 13.84 19.74
CA PHE A 272 -12.05 12.43 19.35
C PHE A 272 -12.21 11.44 20.51
#